data_AF-A0A2V8I5B9-F1
#
_entry.id   AF-A0A2V8I5B9-F1
#
_cell.length_a   1.000
_cell.length_b   1.000
_cell.length_c   1.000
_cell.angle_alpha   90.00
_cell.angle_beta   90.00
_cell.angle_gamma   90.00
#
_symmetry.space_group_name_H-M   'P 1'
#
loop_
_entity.id
_entity.type
_entity.pdbx_description
1 polymer ?
#
loop_
_entity_poly.entity_id
_entity_poly.type
_entity_poly.pdbx_seq_one_letter_code
_entity_poly.pdbx_strand_id
1 'polypeptide(L)'
;MVRVRKQSILRRFLSSGAVAVAIVASAFVSFPAEGQDSQPPSASDIADGMRLYQQKGNCQACHGWAGDGRKTDSQMPDGANLRDTKLNRAGLVTTIKCGRLNSQMPAFDKFAYSDGRCYGKKEADLKAYPTRMPDPPATLQPREIDLIVDFLMAKIVGKGQMDHAKCVEFWGSETDACKEFPK
;
A
#
# COMPACT_ATOMS: atom_id res chain seq x y z
N MET A 1 58.96 -34.50 42.29
CA MET A 1 59.33 -33.74 41.07
C MET A 1 58.80 -32.31 41.27
N VAL A 2 59.60 -31.34 41.73
CA VAL A 2 60.59 -30.53 40.99
C VAL A 2 59.96 -29.99 39.69
N ARG A 3 59.72 -28.69 39.46
CA ARG A 3 60.59 -27.52 39.73
C ARG A 3 59.80 -26.19 39.72
N VAL A 4 60.21 -25.31 40.63
CA VAL A 4 59.87 -23.90 40.79
C VAL A 4 60.54 -23.01 39.71
N ARG A 5 59.89 -21.91 39.31
CA ARG A 5 60.54 -20.63 38.93
C ARG A 5 59.54 -19.47 39.15
N LYS A 6 59.61 -18.73 40.27
CA LYS A 6 60.52 -17.61 40.64
C LYS A 6 60.18 -16.34 39.83
N GLN A 7 59.29 -15.49 40.37
CA GLN A 7 59.58 -14.19 40.99
C GLN A 7 60.47 -13.27 40.13
N SER A 8 59.98 -12.07 39.79
CA SER A 8 60.63 -10.84 40.24
C SER A 8 59.77 -9.62 39.95
N ILE A 9 59.29 -9.01 41.02
CA ILE A 9 58.93 -7.60 41.11
C ILE A 9 60.19 -6.78 40.80
N LEU A 10 60.09 -5.80 39.90
CA LEU A 10 61.02 -4.67 39.92
C LEU A 10 60.23 -3.39 39.69
N ARG A 11 59.89 -2.73 40.80
CA ARG A 11 59.62 -1.30 40.83
C ARG A 11 60.93 -0.57 40.53
N ARG A 12 60.95 0.30 39.52
CA ARG A 12 61.82 1.48 39.53
C ARG A 12 61.03 2.72 39.11
N PHE A 13 61.34 3.76 39.88
CA PHE A 13 60.69 5.04 40.05
C PHE A 13 60.79 5.98 38.83
N LEU A 14 59.75 6.82 38.73
CA LEU A 14 59.76 8.27 38.44
C LEU A 14 60.51 8.78 37.19
N SER A 15 59.73 9.28 36.22
CA SER A 15 59.98 10.60 35.66
C SER A 15 58.72 11.14 34.97
N SER A 16 58.34 12.34 35.40
CA SER A 16 57.18 13.10 34.96
C SER A 16 57.21 13.38 33.45
N GLY A 17 56.09 13.09 32.79
CA GLY A 17 55.80 13.56 31.44
C GLY A 17 54.29 13.57 31.26
N ALA A 18 53.68 14.71 31.51
CA ALA A 18 52.26 14.93 31.23
C ALA A 18 52.05 14.80 29.72
N VAL A 19 51.60 13.64 29.24
CA VAL A 19 51.03 13.51 27.91
C VAL A 19 49.55 13.80 28.05
N ALA A 20 49.16 15.00 27.65
CA ALA A 20 47.78 15.43 27.59
C ALA A 20 46.96 14.42 26.78
N VAL A 21 45.94 13.85 27.43
CA VAL A 21 44.90 13.06 26.77
C VAL A 21 44.09 14.04 25.92
N ALA A 22 44.37 14.09 24.62
CA ALA A 22 43.48 14.73 23.67
C ALA A 22 42.24 13.84 23.50
N ILE A 23 41.23 14.08 24.33
CA ILE A 23 39.88 13.57 24.11
C ILE A 23 39.37 14.28 22.85
N VAL A 24 39.55 13.66 21.69
CA VAL A 24 38.84 14.07 20.48
C VAL A 24 37.38 13.70 20.71
N ALA A 25 36.59 14.68 21.16
CA ALA A 25 35.15 14.56 21.22
C ALA A 25 34.65 14.43 19.78
N SER A 26 34.49 13.19 19.33
CA SER A 26 33.79 12.85 18.09
C SER A 26 32.34 13.30 18.26
N ALA A 27 32.04 14.50 17.79
CA ALA A 27 30.67 14.97 17.66
C ALA A 27 29.96 14.04 16.68
N PHE A 28 29.23 13.05 17.20
CA PHE A 28 28.25 12.32 16.43
C PHE A 28 27.17 13.33 16.04
N VAL A 29 27.27 13.85 14.81
CA VAL A 29 26.19 14.61 14.20
C VAL A 29 25.06 13.62 13.98
N SER A 30 24.10 13.59 14.90
CA SER A 30 22.85 12.88 14.71
C SER A 30 22.12 13.58 13.57
N PHE A 31 22.21 13.01 12.36
CA PHE A 31 21.28 13.36 11.29
C PHE A 31 19.89 12.95 11.77
N PRO A 32 18.91 13.87 11.84
CA PRO A 32 17.54 13.44 12.05
C PRO A 32 17.18 12.53 10.87
N ALA A 33 16.70 11.33 11.17
CA ALA A 33 16.02 10.51 10.19
C ALA A 33 14.73 11.27 9.84
N GLU A 34 14.77 12.11 8.81
CA GLU A 34 13.58 12.63 8.18
C GLU A 34 12.77 11.42 7.72
N GLY A 35 11.63 11.19 8.39
CA GLY A 35 10.62 10.28 7.91
C GLY A 35 10.34 10.65 6.47
N GLN A 36 10.33 9.66 5.57
CA GLN A 36 10.02 9.88 4.17
C GLN A 36 8.67 10.60 4.09
N ASP A 37 8.71 11.91 3.83
CA ASP A 37 7.51 12.70 3.61
C ASP A 37 6.80 12.06 2.42
N SER A 38 5.64 11.48 2.69
CA SER A 38 4.74 10.97 1.67
C SER A 38 4.22 12.18 0.89
N GLN A 39 4.95 12.55 -0.17
CA GLN A 39 4.47 13.56 -1.12
C GLN A 39 3.08 13.13 -1.62
N PRO A 40 2.12 14.06 -1.74
CA PRO A 40 0.83 13.74 -2.29
C PRO A 40 0.99 13.17 -3.72
N PRO A 41 0.12 12.23 -4.15
CA PRO A 41 0.23 11.62 -5.46
C PRO A 41 0.18 12.67 -6.56
N SER A 42 1.07 12.56 -7.55
CA SER A 42 1.10 13.44 -8.72
C SER A 42 -0.07 13.16 -9.66
N ALA A 43 -0.34 14.08 -10.59
CA ALA A 43 -1.35 13.83 -11.64
C ALA A 43 -1.04 12.58 -12.47
N SER A 44 0.25 12.28 -12.69
CA SER A 44 0.68 11.05 -13.37
C SER A 44 0.36 9.81 -12.53
N ASP A 45 0.59 9.86 -11.22
CA ASP A 45 0.24 8.74 -10.33
C ASP A 45 -1.26 8.45 -10.34
N ILE A 46 -2.10 9.49 -10.35
CA ILE A 46 -3.56 9.35 -10.44
C ILE A 46 -3.97 8.73 -11.79
N ALA A 47 -3.35 9.16 -12.90
CA ALA A 47 -3.61 8.60 -14.22
C ALA A 47 -3.18 7.13 -14.32
N ASP A 48 -2.03 6.78 -13.76
CA ASP A 48 -1.57 5.39 -13.68
C ASP A 48 -2.48 4.52 -12.81
N GLY A 49 -2.93 5.05 -11.67
CA GLY A 49 -3.91 4.40 -10.81
C GLY A 49 -5.23 4.12 -11.53
N MET A 50 -5.72 5.08 -12.31
CA MET A 50 -6.93 4.91 -13.13
C MET A 50 -6.73 3.81 -14.18
N ARG A 51 -5.60 3.82 -14.90
CA ARG A 51 -5.28 2.79 -15.90
C ARG A 51 -5.20 1.40 -15.27
N LEU A 52 -4.57 1.27 -14.10
CA LEU A 52 -4.49 0.02 -13.36
C LEU A 52 -5.89 -0.45 -12.92
N TYR A 53 -6.73 0.45 -12.40
CA TYR A 53 -8.12 0.16 -12.02
C TYR A 53 -8.95 -0.34 -13.22
N GLN A 54 -8.83 0.31 -14.38
CA GLN A 54 -9.64 -0.02 -15.56
C GLN A 54 -9.14 -1.26 -16.30
N GLN A 55 -7.83 -1.51 -16.31
CA GLN A 55 -7.22 -2.51 -17.20
C GLN A 55 -6.64 -3.69 -16.44
N LYS A 56 -5.53 -3.49 -15.71
CA LYS A 56 -4.78 -4.59 -15.09
C LYS A 56 -5.54 -5.25 -13.94
N GLY A 57 -6.09 -4.44 -13.04
CA GLY A 57 -6.96 -4.90 -11.97
C GLY A 57 -8.40 -5.17 -12.44
N ASN A 58 -8.79 -4.60 -13.59
CA ASN A 58 -10.12 -4.68 -14.18
C ASN A 58 -11.26 -4.47 -13.16
N CYS A 59 -11.06 -3.56 -12.21
CA CYS A 59 -11.96 -3.31 -11.10
C CYS A 59 -13.31 -2.77 -11.59
N GLN A 60 -13.31 -2.03 -12.69
CA GLN A 60 -14.51 -1.49 -13.32
C GLN A 60 -15.49 -2.57 -13.79
N ALA A 61 -15.00 -3.79 -14.05
CA ALA A 61 -15.84 -4.90 -14.50
C ALA A 61 -16.92 -5.25 -13.49
N CYS A 62 -16.70 -4.96 -12.19
CA CYS A 62 -17.72 -5.10 -11.14
C CYS A 62 -18.16 -3.74 -10.58
N HIS A 63 -17.21 -2.81 -10.38
CA HIS A 63 -17.47 -1.54 -9.67
C HIS A 63 -17.83 -0.36 -10.57
N GLY A 64 -17.81 -0.54 -11.89
CA GLY A 64 -18.02 0.52 -12.88
C GLY A 64 -16.78 1.40 -13.06
N TRP A 65 -16.69 2.09 -14.21
CA TRP A 65 -15.56 2.97 -14.52
C TRP A 65 -15.44 4.14 -13.52
N ALA A 66 -16.58 4.62 -13.02
CA ALA A 66 -16.70 5.71 -12.05
C ALA A 66 -16.65 5.24 -10.58
N GLY A 67 -16.54 3.93 -10.36
CA GLY A 67 -16.66 3.32 -9.03
C GLY A 67 -18.05 3.42 -8.43
N ASP A 68 -19.10 3.64 -9.24
CA ASP A 68 -20.48 3.85 -8.80
C ASP A 68 -21.29 2.55 -8.64
N GLY A 69 -20.67 1.39 -8.87
CA GLY A 69 -21.32 0.08 -8.83
C GLY A 69 -22.04 -0.30 -10.13
N ARG A 70 -22.05 0.58 -11.15
CA ARG A 70 -22.59 0.25 -12.48
C ARG A 70 -21.54 -0.49 -13.29
N LYS A 71 -21.49 -1.81 -13.12
CA LYS A 71 -20.52 -2.70 -13.76
C LYS A 71 -20.41 -2.50 -15.28
N THR A 72 -19.19 -2.63 -15.81
CA THR A 72 -18.94 -2.55 -17.26
C THR A 72 -19.01 -3.90 -17.97
N ASP A 73 -18.97 -5.01 -17.22
CA ASP A 73 -19.11 -6.36 -17.75
C ASP A 73 -20.38 -7.01 -17.22
N SER A 74 -21.31 -7.35 -18.11
CA SER A 74 -22.61 -7.93 -17.72
C SER A 74 -22.49 -9.32 -17.10
N GLN A 75 -21.38 -10.02 -17.33
CA GLN A 75 -21.12 -11.37 -16.82
C GLN A 75 -20.56 -11.36 -15.39
N MET A 76 -20.11 -10.21 -14.90
CA MET A 76 -19.57 -10.08 -13.55
C MET A 76 -20.68 -9.81 -12.52
N PRO A 77 -20.49 -10.20 -11.24
CA PRO A 77 -21.40 -9.79 -10.18
C PRO A 77 -21.36 -8.28 -9.96
N ASP A 78 -22.44 -7.74 -9.40
CA ASP A 78 -22.49 -6.32 -9.08
C ASP A 78 -21.51 -6.01 -7.94
N GLY A 79 -20.63 -5.04 -8.18
CA GLY A 79 -19.72 -4.51 -7.17
C GLY A 79 -20.39 -3.43 -6.32
N ALA A 80 -19.87 -3.22 -5.11
CA ALA A 80 -20.33 -2.11 -4.28
C ALA A 80 -20.05 -0.74 -4.94
N ASN A 81 -20.90 0.24 -4.66
CA ASN A 81 -20.61 1.65 -4.95
C ASN A 81 -19.43 2.13 -4.08
N LEU A 82 -18.27 2.30 -4.70
CA LEU A 82 -17.04 2.75 -4.05
C LEU A 82 -17.09 4.23 -3.68
N ARG A 83 -17.98 5.02 -4.28
CA ARG A 83 -18.15 6.45 -3.95
C ARG A 83 -18.74 6.63 -2.55
N ASP A 84 -19.49 5.64 -2.07
CA ASP A 84 -20.14 5.65 -0.76
C ASP A 84 -19.31 4.97 0.34
N THR A 85 -18.17 4.36 -0.02
CA THR A 85 -17.32 3.62 0.92
C THR A 85 -16.90 4.48 2.12
N LYS A 86 -16.79 3.84 3.28
CA LYS A 86 -16.26 4.45 4.51
C LYS A 86 -14.84 3.97 4.83
N LEU A 87 -14.25 3.18 3.95
CA LEU A 87 -12.87 2.72 4.09
C LEU A 87 -11.92 3.90 3.88
N ASN A 88 -10.94 4.04 4.79
CA ASN A 88 -9.81 4.92 4.60
C ASN A 88 -8.75 4.28 3.69
N ARG A 89 -7.66 5.00 3.39
CA ARG A 89 -6.56 4.52 2.53
C ARG A 89 -6.06 3.13 2.92
N ALA A 90 -5.77 2.92 4.21
CA ALA A 90 -5.30 1.63 4.72
C ALA A 90 -6.33 0.51 4.50
N GLY A 91 -7.61 0.79 4.77
CA GLY A 91 -8.70 -0.15 4.52
C GLY A 91 -8.83 -0.54 3.04
N LEU A 92 -8.68 0.42 2.13
CA LEU A 92 -8.70 0.17 0.68
C LEU A 92 -7.49 -0.66 0.24
N VAL A 93 -6.28 -0.31 0.70
CA VAL A 93 -5.06 -1.09 0.42
C VAL A 93 -5.24 -2.54 0.87
N THR A 94 -5.68 -2.76 2.12
CA THR A 94 -5.93 -4.12 2.63
C THR A 94 -6.99 -4.85 1.82
N THR A 95 -8.10 -4.18 1.47
CA THR A 95 -9.19 -4.78 0.70
C THR A 95 -8.77 -5.19 -0.71
N ILE A 96 -7.97 -4.37 -1.41
CA ILE A 96 -7.46 -4.72 -2.74
C ILE A 96 -6.41 -5.84 -2.62
N LYS A 97 -5.47 -5.69 -1.68
CA LYS A 97 -4.41 -6.67 -1.44
C LYS A 97 -4.96 -8.07 -1.17
N CYS A 98 -5.95 -8.14 -0.29
CA CYS A 98 -6.44 -9.40 0.26
C CYS A 98 -7.78 -9.84 -0.32
N GLY A 99 -8.40 -9.03 -1.18
CA GLY A 99 -9.78 -9.24 -1.59
C GLY A 99 -10.75 -9.07 -0.42
N ARG A 100 -12.01 -9.40 -0.67
CA ARG A 100 -13.07 -9.36 0.34
C ARG A 100 -13.56 -10.77 0.62
N LEU A 101 -13.30 -11.24 1.84
CA LEU A 101 -13.73 -12.56 2.32
C LEU A 101 -15.24 -12.76 2.14
N ASN A 102 -15.64 -13.99 1.84
CA ASN A 102 -17.02 -14.38 1.56
C ASN A 102 -17.69 -13.52 0.47
N SER A 103 -16.92 -13.20 -0.58
CA SER A 103 -17.41 -12.46 -1.75
C SER A 103 -16.62 -12.86 -3.00
N GLN A 104 -17.05 -12.36 -4.16
CA GLN A 104 -16.35 -12.60 -5.43
C GLN A 104 -15.27 -11.55 -5.75
N MET A 105 -14.94 -10.63 -4.83
CA MET A 105 -13.82 -9.71 -5.03
C MET A 105 -12.49 -10.45 -4.75
N PRO A 106 -11.63 -10.63 -5.77
CA PRO A 106 -10.42 -11.44 -5.65
C PRO A 106 -9.34 -10.74 -4.83
N ALA A 107 -8.36 -11.52 -4.37
CA ALA A 107 -7.14 -10.99 -3.76
C ALA A 107 -6.10 -10.69 -4.84
N PHE A 108 -5.57 -9.46 -4.87
CA PHE A 108 -4.65 -9.04 -5.94
C PHE A 108 -3.17 -9.17 -5.57
N ASP A 109 -2.82 -9.36 -4.29
CA ASP A 109 -1.44 -9.62 -3.89
C ASP A 109 -1.05 -11.07 -4.20
N LYS A 110 0.08 -11.25 -4.89
CA LYS A 110 0.61 -12.58 -5.25
C LYS A 110 0.79 -13.51 -4.04
N PHE A 111 1.01 -12.94 -2.85
CA PHE A 111 1.26 -13.70 -1.62
C PHE A 111 0.08 -13.63 -0.64
N ALA A 112 -1.10 -13.18 -1.08
CA ALA A 112 -2.30 -13.17 -0.24
C ALA A 112 -2.56 -14.57 0.32
N TYR A 113 -2.82 -14.65 1.64
CA TYR A 113 -3.13 -15.88 2.37
C TYR A 113 -2.02 -16.96 2.42
N SER A 114 -0.80 -16.66 1.98
CA SER A 114 0.35 -17.57 2.11
C SER A 114 0.89 -17.69 3.55
N ASP A 115 0.88 -16.58 4.29
CA ASP A 115 1.58 -16.46 5.57
C ASP A 115 0.75 -15.87 6.72
N GLY A 116 -0.51 -15.49 6.46
CA GLY A 116 -1.38 -14.85 7.45
C GLY A 116 -1.48 -13.33 7.34
N ARG A 117 -0.77 -12.68 6.41
CA ARG A 117 -0.80 -11.21 6.21
C ARG A 117 -2.19 -10.65 5.90
N CYS A 118 -3.10 -11.47 5.39
CA CYS A 118 -4.45 -11.09 5.03
C CYS A 118 -5.44 -11.53 6.09
N TYR A 119 -5.89 -10.56 6.90
CA TYR A 119 -6.90 -10.77 7.96
C TYR A 119 -6.52 -11.84 8.99
N GLY A 120 -5.22 -12.15 9.16
CA GLY A 120 -4.76 -13.24 10.02
C GLY A 120 -5.15 -14.63 9.50
N LYS A 121 -5.46 -14.76 8.20
CA LYS A 121 -5.96 -15.99 7.57
C LYS A 121 -4.93 -16.55 6.59
N LYS A 122 -4.90 -17.87 6.48
CA LYS A 122 -4.17 -18.62 5.46
C LYS A 122 -5.14 -19.29 4.49
N GLU A 123 -4.62 -19.82 3.39
CA GLU A 123 -5.40 -20.48 2.34
C GLU A 123 -6.36 -21.55 2.89
N ALA A 124 -5.92 -22.34 3.87
CA ALA A 124 -6.74 -23.36 4.51
C ALA A 124 -8.00 -22.79 5.19
N ASP A 125 -7.91 -21.57 5.75
CA ASP A 125 -9.04 -20.91 6.41
C ASP A 125 -10.10 -20.43 5.41
N LEU A 126 -9.74 -20.25 4.14
CA LEU A 126 -10.66 -19.76 3.12
C LEU A 126 -11.80 -20.74 2.84
N LYS A 127 -11.60 -22.03 3.15
CA LYS A 127 -12.60 -23.10 3.01
C LYS A 127 -13.82 -22.90 3.91
N ALA A 128 -13.71 -22.08 4.95
CA ALA A 128 -14.82 -21.78 5.87
C ALA A 128 -15.86 -20.81 5.28
N TYR A 129 -15.54 -20.12 4.17
CA TYR A 129 -16.45 -19.14 3.56
C TYR A 129 -17.27 -19.79 2.42
N PRO A 130 -18.62 -19.70 2.46
CA PRO A 130 -19.48 -20.23 1.40
C PRO A 130 -19.18 -19.66 0.02
N THR A 131 -18.88 -18.36 -0.07
CA THR A 131 -18.49 -17.72 -1.32
C THR A 131 -16.98 -17.63 -1.42
N ARG A 132 -16.43 -18.36 -2.39
CA ARG A 132 -15.02 -18.34 -2.72
C ARG A 132 -14.65 -17.04 -3.46
N MET A 133 -13.49 -16.48 -3.12
CA MET A 133 -12.82 -15.47 -3.94
C MET A 133 -12.20 -16.13 -5.19
N PRO A 134 -12.48 -15.65 -6.40
CA PRO A 134 -11.83 -16.15 -7.60
C PRO A 134 -10.37 -15.70 -7.67
N ASP A 135 -9.62 -16.23 -8.64
CA ASP A 135 -8.31 -15.69 -8.97
C ASP A 135 -8.47 -14.33 -9.66
N PRO A 136 -7.59 -13.35 -9.38
CA PRO A 136 -7.67 -12.06 -10.06
C PRO A 136 -7.27 -12.19 -11.54
N PRO A 137 -7.70 -11.27 -12.41
CA PRO A 137 -7.24 -11.23 -13.81
C PRO A 137 -5.72 -11.03 -13.92
N ALA A 138 -5.12 -10.36 -12.94
CA ALA A 138 -3.68 -10.25 -12.75
C ALA A 138 -3.34 -9.95 -11.29
N THR A 139 -2.16 -10.38 -10.83
CA THR A 139 -1.63 -9.90 -9.54
C THR A 139 -1.08 -8.48 -9.68
N LEU A 140 -1.20 -7.70 -8.61
CA LEU A 140 -0.69 -6.33 -8.51
C LEU A 140 0.52 -6.27 -7.56
N GLN A 141 1.51 -5.46 -7.93
CA GLN A 141 2.62 -5.09 -7.05
C GLN A 141 2.14 -4.11 -5.96
N PRO A 142 2.83 -4.01 -4.81
CA PRO A 142 2.45 -3.08 -3.75
C PRO A 142 2.27 -1.63 -4.23
N ARG A 143 3.19 -1.13 -5.06
CA ARG A 143 3.08 0.21 -5.65
C ARG A 143 1.86 0.35 -6.57
N GLU A 144 1.49 -0.67 -7.32
CA GLU A 144 0.31 -0.63 -8.18
C GLU A 144 -0.97 -0.56 -7.35
N ILE A 145 -1.03 -1.28 -6.23
CA ILE A 145 -2.15 -1.17 -5.28
C ILE A 145 -2.22 0.25 -4.71
N ASP A 146 -1.09 0.82 -4.29
CA ASP A 146 -1.03 2.19 -3.80
C ASP A 146 -1.55 3.20 -4.84
N LEU A 147 -1.12 3.09 -6.09
CA LEU A 147 -1.57 3.97 -7.18
C LEU A 147 -3.08 3.86 -7.43
N ILE A 148 -3.64 2.64 -7.43
CA ILE A 148 -5.09 2.46 -7.52
C ILE A 148 -5.78 3.17 -6.37
N VAL A 149 -5.31 2.99 -5.13
CA VAL A 149 -5.92 3.63 -3.96
C VAL A 149 -5.81 5.15 -4.03
N ASP A 150 -4.68 5.69 -4.48
CA ASP A 150 -4.50 7.13 -4.66
C ASP A 150 -5.50 7.68 -5.69
N PHE A 151 -5.72 6.97 -6.80
CA PHE A 151 -6.80 7.27 -7.76
C PHE A 151 -8.18 7.21 -7.11
N LEU A 152 -8.50 6.14 -6.37
CA LEU A 152 -9.80 5.99 -5.70
C LEU A 152 -10.06 7.16 -4.76
N MET A 153 -9.09 7.52 -3.93
CA MET A 153 -9.20 8.61 -2.96
C MET A 153 -9.35 9.98 -3.66
N ALA A 154 -8.66 10.20 -4.78
CA ALA A 154 -8.72 11.47 -5.50
C ALA A 154 -10.01 11.66 -6.30
N LYS A 155 -10.52 10.60 -6.94
CA LYS A 155 -11.55 10.70 -8.00
C LYS A 155 -12.87 9.99 -7.70
N ILE A 156 -12.92 9.06 -6.73
CA ILE A 156 -14.08 8.19 -6.52
C ILE A 156 -14.65 8.33 -5.11
N VAL A 157 -13.85 8.05 -4.08
CA VAL A 157 -14.30 7.97 -2.69
C VAL A 157 -14.83 9.31 -2.21
N GLY A 158 -16.06 9.31 -1.67
CA GLY A 158 -16.66 10.51 -1.08
C GLY A 158 -17.13 11.57 -2.08
N LYS A 159 -17.09 11.30 -3.38
CA LYS A 159 -17.49 12.27 -4.43
C LYS A 159 -19.00 12.30 -4.72
N GLY A 160 -19.81 11.62 -3.90
CA GLY A 160 -21.28 11.54 -4.03
C GLY A 160 -21.74 10.91 -5.35
N GLN A 161 -23.03 10.94 -5.68
CA GLN A 161 -23.54 10.42 -6.95
C GLN A 161 -22.90 11.13 -8.16
N MET A 162 -22.64 10.38 -9.24
CA MET A 162 -22.13 10.93 -10.50
C MET A 162 -23.20 11.80 -11.19
N ASP A 163 -22.75 12.92 -11.76
CA ASP A 163 -23.53 13.81 -12.62
C ASP A 163 -22.64 14.30 -13.78
N HIS A 164 -23.20 15.09 -14.69
CA HIS A 164 -22.47 15.57 -15.87
C HIS A 164 -21.23 16.39 -15.49
N ALA A 165 -21.35 17.31 -14.53
CA ALA A 165 -20.24 18.18 -14.11
C ALA A 165 -19.09 17.36 -13.51
N LYS A 166 -19.41 16.42 -12.62
CA LYS A 166 -18.43 15.50 -12.03
C LYS A 166 -17.80 14.57 -13.06
N CYS A 167 -18.55 14.19 -14.10
CA CYS A 167 -17.99 13.39 -15.20
C CYS A 167 -16.93 14.17 -15.97
N VAL A 168 -17.21 15.43 -16.33
CA VAL A 168 -16.23 16.31 -16.98
C VAL A 168 -15.00 16.53 -16.09
N GLU A 169 -15.18 16.74 -14.78
CA GLU A 169 -14.07 16.84 -13.82
C GLU A 169 -13.27 15.53 -13.71
N PHE A 170 -13.95 14.39 -13.75
CA PHE A 170 -13.32 13.07 -13.68
C PHE A 170 -12.34 12.89 -14.84
N TRP A 171 -12.79 13.14 -16.07
CA TRP A 171 -12.00 12.97 -17.29
C TRP A 171 -11.08 14.15 -17.62
N GLY A 172 -11.33 15.33 -17.04
CA GLY A 172 -10.62 16.57 -17.38
C GLY A 172 -11.11 17.22 -18.69
N SER A 173 -12.07 16.61 -19.37
CA SER A 173 -12.73 17.13 -20.56
C SER A 173 -14.10 16.49 -20.75
N GLU A 174 -14.91 17.08 -21.62
CA GLU A 174 -16.13 16.44 -22.10
C GLU A 174 -15.79 15.12 -22.81
N THR A 175 -16.54 14.06 -22.52
CA THR A 175 -16.39 12.74 -23.15
C THR A 175 -17.76 12.14 -23.48
N ASP A 176 -17.81 11.11 -24.32
CA ASP A 176 -19.09 10.44 -24.65
C ASP A 176 -19.77 9.85 -23.42
N ALA A 177 -19.01 9.40 -22.42
CA ALA A 177 -19.55 8.89 -21.16
C ALA A 177 -20.35 9.95 -20.38
N CYS A 178 -20.00 11.23 -20.53
CA CYS A 178 -20.67 12.32 -19.82
C CYS A 178 -22.04 12.66 -20.40
N LYS A 179 -22.30 12.29 -21.67
CA LYS A 179 -23.60 12.47 -22.34
C LYS A 179 -24.72 11.61 -21.73
N GLU A 180 -24.37 10.58 -20.95
CA GLU A 180 -25.35 9.77 -20.21
C GLU A 180 -26.01 10.54 -19.06
N PHE A 181 -25.41 11.66 -18.62
CA PHE A 181 -25.92 12.45 -17.52
C PHE A 181 -26.62 13.72 -18.06
N PRO A 182 -27.79 14.10 -17.50
CA PRO A 182 -28.40 15.39 -17.79
C PRO A 182 -27.43 16.53 -17.46
N LYS A 183 -27.43 17.56 -18.31
CA LYS A 183 -26.66 18.78 -18.11
C LYS A 183 -27.24 19.66 -17.01
#